data_AF-A0A1G8DED2-F1
#
_entry.id   AF-A0A1G8DED2-F1
#
_cell.length_a   1.000
_cell.length_b   1.000
_cell.length_c   1.000
_cell.angle_alpha   90.00
_cell.angle_beta   90.00
_cell.angle_gamma   90.00
#
_symmetry.space_group_name_H-M   'P 1'
#
loop_
_entity.id
_entity.type
_entity.pdbx_description
1 polymer ?
#
loop_
_entity_poly.entity_id
_entity_poly.type
_entity_poly.pdbx_seq_one_letter_code
_entity_poly.pdbx_strand_id
1 'polypeptide(L)'
;MANSSGADFSLNHYDAVHGRLVINAPSFDYDSFPKLGEYLLSRLSAQAVDKQTDADIHSWLIDFEGCQLMLKAEHYSEAVWFEALAVGEAVEELAFLAQLFTQGFN
;
A
#
# COMPACT_ATOMS: atom_id res chain seq x y z
N MET A 1 -17.53 -14.25 -17.23
CA MET A 1 -16.26 -14.89 -16.84
C MET A 1 -15.15 -13.94 -17.28
N ALA A 2 -14.74 -13.02 -16.41
CA ALA A 2 -13.66 -12.09 -16.73
C ALA A 2 -12.33 -12.81 -16.48
N ASN A 3 -11.59 -13.01 -17.55
CA ASN A 3 -10.22 -13.46 -17.55
C ASN A 3 -9.36 -12.28 -17.10
N SER A 4 -8.62 -12.41 -16.00
CA SER A 4 -7.60 -11.43 -15.64
C SER A 4 -6.48 -12.12 -14.89
N SER A 5 -5.60 -12.79 -15.63
CA SER A 5 -4.20 -12.95 -15.22
C SER A 5 -3.51 -11.58 -15.34
N GLY A 6 -3.93 -10.63 -14.51
CA GLY A 6 -3.31 -9.34 -14.28
C GLY A 6 -2.74 -9.31 -12.86
N ALA A 7 -1.75 -8.46 -12.63
CA ALA A 7 -1.15 -8.26 -11.30
C ALA A 7 -2.23 -7.89 -10.26
N ASP A 8 -2.25 -8.58 -9.12
CA ASP A 8 -3.15 -8.24 -7.99
C ASP A 8 -2.91 -6.80 -7.50
N PHE A 9 -1.66 -6.36 -7.49
CA PHE A 9 -1.28 -5.00 -7.11
C PHE A 9 -0.53 -4.29 -8.23
N SER A 10 -0.91 -3.04 -8.51
CA SER A 10 -0.26 -2.21 -9.52
C SER A 10 -0.28 -0.73 -9.17
N LEU A 11 0.55 0.06 -9.85
CA LEU A 11 0.64 1.49 -9.60
C LEU A 11 -0.62 2.20 -10.11
N ASN A 12 -1.27 2.99 -9.25
CA ASN A 12 -2.29 3.95 -9.67
C ASN A 12 -1.68 5.35 -9.86
N HIS A 13 -0.99 5.86 -8.84
CA HIS A 13 -0.41 7.20 -8.86
C HIS A 13 0.80 7.30 -7.94
N TYR A 14 1.83 8.04 -8.34
CA TYR A 14 2.98 8.37 -7.49
C TYR A 14 3.16 9.89 -7.40
N ASP A 15 3.13 10.41 -6.17
CA ASP A 15 3.36 11.80 -5.83
C ASP A 15 4.60 11.93 -4.95
N ALA A 16 5.75 12.12 -5.61
CA ALA A 16 7.03 12.30 -4.94
C ALA A 16 7.09 13.58 -4.10
N VAL A 17 6.30 14.61 -4.45
CA VAL A 17 6.32 15.91 -3.76
C VAL A 17 5.69 15.79 -2.39
N HIS A 18 4.67 14.95 -2.24
CA HIS A 18 4.00 14.71 -0.96
C HIS A 18 4.39 13.37 -0.32
N GLY A 19 5.33 12.62 -0.90
CA GLY A 19 5.76 11.33 -0.39
C GLY A 19 4.62 10.31 -0.34
N ARG A 20 3.78 10.26 -1.38
CA ARG A 20 2.60 9.40 -1.43
C ARG A 20 2.60 8.49 -2.66
N LEU A 21 2.19 7.24 -2.47
CA LEU A 21 2.09 6.23 -3.50
C LEU A 21 0.72 5.53 -3.44
N VAL A 22 -0.11 5.71 -4.46
CA VAL A 22 -1.44 5.12 -4.55
C VAL A 22 -1.42 3.84 -5.38
N ILE A 23 -2.03 2.83 -4.77
CA ILE A 23 -2.38 1.48 -5.17
C ILE A 23 -3.54 1.27 -6.15
N ASN A 24 -3.45 0.37 -7.13
CA ASN A 24 -4.60 -0.50 -7.41
C ASN A 24 -4.41 -1.79 -6.60
N ALA A 25 -5.49 -2.29 -6.01
CA ALA A 25 -5.52 -3.54 -5.25
C ALA A 25 -6.79 -4.32 -5.60
N PRO A 26 -6.88 -5.62 -5.26
CA PRO A 26 -8.13 -6.36 -5.32
C PRO A 26 -9.19 -5.68 -4.45
N SER A 27 -10.46 -5.80 -4.84
CA SER A 27 -11.58 -5.22 -4.09
C SER A 27 -11.61 -5.74 -2.65
N PHE A 28 -11.91 -4.85 -1.72
CA PHE A 28 -11.99 -5.13 -0.29
C PHE A 28 -13.10 -4.30 0.35
N ASP A 29 -13.50 -4.75 1.53
CA ASP A 29 -14.32 -4.00 2.47
C ASP A 29 -13.58 -3.80 3.79
N TYR A 30 -14.22 -3.12 4.75
CA TYR A 30 -13.65 -2.85 6.05
C TYR A 30 -13.14 -4.11 6.78
N ASP A 31 -13.87 -5.22 6.70
CA ASP A 31 -13.55 -6.47 7.43
C ASP A 31 -12.51 -7.32 6.70
N SER A 32 -12.43 -7.21 5.38
CA SER A 32 -11.50 -7.98 4.54
C SER A 32 -10.15 -7.30 4.34
N PHE A 33 -10.06 -5.97 4.50
CA PHE A 33 -8.78 -5.26 4.34
C PHE A 33 -7.65 -5.85 5.18
N PRO A 34 -7.82 -6.24 6.47
CA PRO A 34 -6.71 -6.77 7.24
C PRO A 34 -6.05 -8.01 6.62
N LYS A 35 -6.81 -8.85 5.90
CA LYS A 35 -6.24 -10.00 5.18
C LYS A 35 -5.50 -9.57 3.93
N LEU A 36 -6.06 -8.61 3.19
CA LEU A 36 -5.45 -8.09 1.97
C LEU A 36 -4.16 -7.29 2.27
N GLY A 37 -4.17 -6.48 3.33
CA GLY A 37 -3.00 -5.73 3.80
C GLY A 37 -1.86 -6.66 4.21
N GLU A 38 -2.14 -7.72 4.97
CA GLU A 38 -1.12 -8.72 5.32
C GLU A 38 -0.58 -9.46 4.08
N TYR A 39 -1.47 -9.78 3.13
CA TYR A 39 -1.04 -10.36 1.87
C TYR A 39 -0.08 -9.42 1.14
N LEU A 40 -0.46 -8.15 0.96
CA LEU A 40 0.38 -7.11 0.36
C LEU A 40 1.75 -7.00 1.04
N LEU A 41 1.79 -6.89 2.37
CA LEU A 41 3.05 -6.76 3.11
C LEU A 41 3.94 -7.99 2.95
N SER A 42 3.36 -9.20 2.93
CA SER A 42 4.12 -10.42 2.69
C SER A 42 4.79 -10.45 1.31
N ARG A 43 4.13 -9.89 0.28
CA ARG A 43 4.69 -9.80 -1.09
C ARG A 43 5.81 -8.76 -1.17
N LEU A 44 5.72 -7.70 -0.37
CA LEU A 44 6.73 -6.65 -0.28
C LEU A 44 7.88 -6.99 0.67
N SER A 45 7.86 -8.15 1.35
CA SER A 45 8.77 -8.45 2.46
C SER A 45 8.75 -7.39 3.58
N ALA A 46 7.62 -6.70 3.74
CA ALA A 46 7.38 -5.71 4.77
C ALA A 46 6.65 -6.31 5.97
N GLN A 47 6.64 -5.60 7.10
CA GLN A 47 5.95 -6.02 8.32
C GLN A 47 5.14 -4.89 8.92
N ALA A 48 3.96 -5.19 9.48
CA ALA A 48 3.22 -4.21 10.26
C ALA A 48 3.85 -4.03 11.64
N VAL A 49 4.16 -2.79 12.00
CA VAL A 49 4.70 -2.38 13.30
C VAL A 49 3.58 -2.01 14.26
N ASP A 50 2.60 -1.24 13.77
CA ASP A 50 1.38 -0.88 14.49
C ASP A 50 0.18 -0.89 13.55
N LYS A 51 -1.00 -1.23 14.07
CA LYS A 51 -2.23 -1.30 13.29
C LYS A 51 -3.32 -0.54 14.00
N GLN A 52 -3.76 0.53 13.35
CA GLN A 52 -4.89 1.32 13.80
C GLN A 52 -6.02 1.18 12.79
N THR A 53 -7.24 1.18 13.31
CA THR A 53 -8.45 1.20 12.51
C THR A 53 -9.35 2.28 13.10
N ASP A 54 -9.73 3.23 12.26
CA ASP A 54 -10.74 4.24 12.58
C ASP A 54 -12.05 3.86 11.88
N ALA A 55 -13.02 4.77 11.82
CA ALA A 55 -14.38 4.45 11.37
C ALA A 55 -14.46 3.84 9.95
N ASP A 56 -13.62 4.30 9.03
CA ASP A 56 -13.65 3.94 7.59
C ASP A 56 -12.26 3.74 6.97
N ILE A 57 -11.21 3.94 7.76
CA ILE A 57 -9.81 3.86 7.32
C ILE A 57 -9.00 2.93 8.21
N HIS A 58 -8.25 2.03 7.56
CA HIS A 58 -7.15 1.31 8.19
C HIS A 58 -5.88 2.13 8.03
N SER A 59 -5.16 2.39 9.12
CA SER A 59 -3.89 3.12 9.12
C SER A 59 -2.83 2.30 9.84
N TRP A 60 -1.92 1.70 9.10
CA TRP A 60 -0.91 0.79 9.62
C TRP A 60 0.47 1.40 9.46
N LEU A 61 1.22 1.49 10.56
CA LEU A 61 2.64 1.75 10.49
C LEU A 61 3.32 0.46 10.05
N ILE A 62 4.13 0.51 9.00
CA ILE A 62 4.86 -0.64 8.47
C ILE A 62 6.36 -0.38 8.46
N ASP A 63 7.14 -1.45 8.53
CA ASP A 63 8.57 -1.47 8.27
C ASP A 63 8.81 -2.17 6.93
N PHE A 64 9.35 -1.42 5.97
CA PHE A 64 9.80 -1.93 4.68
C PHE A 64 11.33 -1.85 4.66
N GLU A 65 11.97 -3.00 4.94
CA GLU A 65 13.43 -3.14 4.94
C GLU A 65 14.16 -2.10 5.83
N GLY A 66 13.56 -1.73 6.97
CA GLY A 66 14.10 -0.70 7.88
C GLY A 66 13.62 0.73 7.60
N CYS A 67 12.84 0.97 6.55
CA CYS A 67 12.18 2.24 6.28
C CYS A 67 10.71 2.19 6.74
N GLN A 68 10.33 3.13 7.59
CA GLN A 68 8.97 3.20 8.11
C GLN A 68 8.05 4.02 7.21
N LEU A 69 6.90 3.43 6.86
CA LEU A 69 5.86 4.04 6.05
C LEU A 69 4.50 3.86 6.71
N MET A 70 3.54 4.71 6.35
CA MET A 70 2.15 4.49 6.67
C MET A 70 1.45 3.81 5.49
N LEU A 71 0.90 2.61 5.69
CA LEU A 71 -0.02 1.96 4.77
C LEU A 71 -1.45 2.34 5.17
N LYS A 72 -2.20 2.92 4.25
CA LYS A 72 -3.59 3.33 4.49
C LYS A 72 -4.54 2.68 3.50
N ALA A 73 -5.75 2.39 3.96
CA ALA A 73 -6.82 1.93 3.10
C ALA A 73 -8.17 2.48 3.53
N GLU A 74 -8.86 3.14 2.60
CA GLU A 74 -10.18 3.72 2.80
C GLU A 74 -11.23 2.81 2.15
N HIS A 75 -12.23 2.41 2.93
CA HIS A 75 -13.23 1.45 2.48
C HIS A 75 -14.11 1.98 1.33
N TYR A 76 -14.61 3.22 1.42
CA TYR A 76 -15.63 3.72 0.49
C TYR A 76 -15.12 3.97 -0.93
N SER A 77 -13.85 4.34 -1.05
CA SER A 77 -13.19 4.58 -2.33
C SER A 77 -12.42 3.35 -2.84
N GLU A 78 -12.28 2.32 -1.99
CA GLU A 78 -11.35 1.19 -2.17
C GLU A 78 -9.91 1.66 -2.46
N ALA A 79 -9.53 2.84 -1.97
CA ALA A 79 -8.20 3.38 -2.16
C ALA A 79 -7.21 2.78 -1.16
N VAL A 80 -6.06 2.32 -1.66
CA VAL A 80 -4.92 1.87 -0.85
C VAL A 80 -3.71 2.73 -1.20
N TRP A 81 -2.98 3.22 -0.21
CA TRP A 81 -1.79 4.03 -0.46
C TRP A 81 -0.74 3.94 0.64
N PHE A 82 0.49 4.27 0.27
CA PHE A 82 1.62 4.44 1.18
C PHE A 82 1.93 5.92 1.34
N GLU A 83 2.33 6.33 2.54
CA GLU A 83 2.82 7.68 2.85
C GLU A 83 4.13 7.59 3.63
N ALA A 84 5.10 8.42 3.25
CA ALA A 84 6.27 8.66 4.06
C ALA A 84 5.87 9.33 5.39
N LEU A 85 6.51 8.94 6.49
CA LEU A 85 6.36 9.66 7.76
C LEU A 85 6.88 11.10 7.66
N ALA A 86 7.94 11.30 6.86
CA ALA A 86 8.46 12.58 6.46
C ALA A 86 8.87 12.54 4.97
N VAL A 87 8.41 13.51 4.19
CA VAL A 87 8.55 13.57 2.71
C VAL A 87 10.01 13.42 2.21
N GLY A 88 11.01 13.71 3.04
CA GLY A 88 12.42 13.59 2.68
C GLY A 88 13.11 12.29 3.12
N GLU A 89 12.50 11.48 3.98
CA GLU A 89 13.19 10.35 4.62
C GLU A 89 12.94 8.99 3.93
N ALA A 90 11.95 8.90 3.05
CA ALA A 90 11.59 7.65 2.36
C ALA A 90 11.54 7.79 0.83
N VAL A 91 12.28 8.76 0.27
CA VAL A 91 12.22 9.09 -1.16
C VAL A 91 12.68 7.93 -2.03
N GLU A 92 13.76 7.26 -1.64
CA GLU A 92 14.34 6.16 -2.41
C GLU A 92 13.43 4.93 -2.37
N GLU A 93 12.89 4.61 -1.19
CA GLU A 93 11.99 3.48 -0.96
C GLU A 93 10.65 3.66 -1.65
N LEU A 94 10.05 4.87 -1.57
CA LEU A 94 8.81 5.15 -2.31
C LEU A 94 9.03 5.13 -3.83
N ALA A 95 10.16 5.63 -4.32
CA ALA A 95 10.50 5.55 -5.73
C ALA A 95 10.71 4.09 -6.18
N PHE A 96 11.35 3.26 -5.35
CA PHE A 96 11.50 1.84 -5.59
C PHE A 96 10.13 1.13 -5.64
N LEU A 97 9.29 1.34 -4.62
CA LEU A 97 7.94 0.79 -4.58
C LEU A 97 7.14 1.22 -5.81
N ALA A 98 7.21 2.48 -6.23
CA ALA A 98 6.54 2.95 -7.44
C ALA A 98 6.98 2.18 -8.69
N GLN A 99 8.28 1.89 -8.84
CA GLN A 99 8.79 1.07 -9.94
C GLN A 99 8.30 -0.37 -9.85
N LEU A 100 8.29 -0.96 -8.65
CA LEU A 100 7.78 -2.31 -8.41
C LEU A 100 6.29 -2.43 -8.79
N PHE A 101 5.46 -1.51 -8.32
CA PHE A 101 4.03 -1.47 -8.64
C PHE A 101 3.76 -1.13 -10.11
N THR A 102 4.66 -0.42 -10.80
CA THR A 102 4.55 -0.20 -12.25
C THR A 102 4.68 -1.52 -13.03
N GLN A 103 5.53 -2.43 -12.57
CA GLN A 103 5.66 -3.77 -13.14
C GLN A 103 4.46 -4.65 -12.76
N GLY A 104 3.89 -4.39 -11.59
CA GLY A 104 2.79 -5.14 -11.02
C GLY A 104 3.25 -6.49 -10.47
N PHE A 105 2.59 -6.96 -9.42
CA PHE A 105 2.83 -8.29 -8.87
C PHE A 105 1.54 -8.93 -8.35
N ASN A 106 1.58 -10.25 -8.27
CA ASN A 106 0.62 -11.06 -7.52
C ASN A 106 1.22 -11.37 -6.17
#